data_AF-A0A8J7ZD77-F1
#
_entry.id   AF-A0A8J7ZD77-F1
#
_cell.length_a   1.000
_cell.length_b   1.000
_cell.length_c   1.000
_cell.angle_alpha   90.00
_cell.angle_beta   90.00
_cell.angle_gamma   90.00
#
_symmetry.space_group_name_H-M   'P 1'
#
loop_
_entity.id
_entity.type
_entity.pdbx_description
1 polymer ?
#
loop_
_entity_poly.entity_id
_entity_poly.type
_entity_poly.pdbx_seq_one_letter_code
_entity_poly.pdbx_strand_id
1 'polypeptide(L)'
;MEGCISNRIIGGLIIPPPKTPKTKDDVKKFIEMVANKKGWFLHPDPEFLDMLIDGLMTNYNRHGYYGCPCRLIEGDKEIDSDVLCPCNYCVPDQEEFGHCYCGLYLTPEFHETGKMPDGIPERRPSEEWI
;
A
#
# COMPACT_ATOMS: atom_id res chain seq x y z
N MET A 1 -3.24 -17.26 -23.64
CA MET A 1 -3.16 -15.79 -23.60
C MET A 1 -2.19 -15.43 -22.50
N GLU A 2 -0.91 -15.50 -22.82
CA GLU A 2 0.18 -15.26 -21.87
C GLU A 2 0.38 -13.74 -21.77
N GLY A 3 -0.07 -13.18 -20.64
CA GLY A 3 0.16 -11.77 -20.33
C GLY A 3 1.66 -11.53 -20.19
N CYS A 4 2.17 -10.60 -20.99
CA CYS A 4 3.57 -10.21 -21.05
C CYS A 4 4.03 -9.72 -19.66
N ILE A 5 4.72 -10.57 -18.90
CA ILE A 5 5.40 -10.17 -17.67
C ILE A 5 6.75 -9.59 -18.09
N SER A 6 6.76 -8.29 -18.38
CA SER A 6 7.95 -7.58 -18.84
C SER A 6 8.97 -7.48 -17.72
N ASN A 7 10.14 -8.10 -17.93
CA ASN A 7 11.36 -7.87 -17.15
C ASN A 7 11.75 -6.38 -17.22
N ARG A 8 11.92 -5.71 -16.07
CA ARG A 8 12.55 -4.37 -15.99
C ARG A 8 13.99 -4.49 -15.49
N ILE A 9 14.83 -3.55 -15.94
CA ILE A 9 16.25 -3.44 -15.58
C ILE A 9 16.37 -2.33 -14.52
N ILE A 10 16.77 -2.69 -13.30
CA ILE A 10 17.15 -1.74 -12.24
C ILE A 10 18.62 -2.00 -11.94
N GLY A 11 19.50 -1.00 -12.12
CA GLY A 11 20.94 -1.15 -11.89
C GLY A 11 21.62 -2.26 -12.74
N GLY A 12 21.02 -2.69 -13.85
CA GLY A 12 21.50 -3.80 -14.68
C GLY A 12 20.98 -5.18 -14.27
N LEU A 13 20.17 -5.30 -13.21
CA LEU A 13 19.56 -6.57 -12.79
C LEU A 13 18.10 -6.67 -13.23
N ILE A 14 17.75 -7.81 -13.83
CA ILE A 14 16.35 -8.18 -14.07
C ILE A 14 15.77 -8.67 -12.74
N ILE A 15 14.80 -7.96 -12.17
CA ILE A 15 14.03 -8.49 -11.04
C ILE A 15 12.88 -9.31 -11.63
N PRO A 16 12.95 -10.65 -11.56
CA PRO A 16 11.85 -11.46 -12.05
C PRO A 16 10.62 -11.23 -11.15
N PRO A 17 9.40 -11.30 -11.72
CA PRO A 17 8.19 -11.30 -10.92
C PRO A 17 8.24 -12.41 -9.87
N PRO A 18 7.52 -12.26 -8.74
CA PRO A 18 7.47 -13.30 -7.73
C PRO A 18 6.99 -14.63 -8.32
N LYS A 19 7.60 -15.74 -7.89
CA LYS A 19 7.29 -17.10 -8.37
C LYS A 19 5.82 -17.51 -8.19
N THR A 20 5.12 -16.88 -7.26
CA THR A 20 3.70 -17.11 -7.02
C THR A 20 2.99 -15.77 -6.92
N PRO A 21 2.14 -15.42 -7.91
CA PRO A 21 1.34 -14.21 -7.85
C PRO A 21 0.31 -14.31 -6.72
N LYS A 22 -0.04 -13.15 -6.15
CA LYS A 22 -1.09 -13.00 -5.16
C LYS A 22 -2.42 -12.74 -5.83
N THR A 23 -3.46 -13.31 -5.24
CA THR A 23 -4.87 -13.05 -5.55
C THR A 23 -5.40 -11.90 -4.69
N LYS A 24 -6.56 -11.34 -5.03
CA LYS A 24 -7.25 -10.35 -4.19
C LYS A 24 -7.51 -10.90 -2.78
N ASP A 25 -7.89 -12.17 -2.66
CA ASP A 25 -8.14 -12.83 -1.37
C ASP A 25 -6.89 -12.90 -0.50
N ASP A 26 -5.71 -13.12 -1.09
CA ASP A 26 -4.45 -13.11 -0.35
C ASP A 26 -4.13 -11.70 0.18
N VAL A 27 -4.39 -10.68 -0.63
CA VAL A 27 -4.19 -9.28 -0.23
C VAL A 27 -5.20 -8.87 0.83
N LYS A 28 -6.46 -9.28 0.70
CA LYS A 28 -7.50 -9.05 1.70
C LYS A 28 -7.12 -9.65 3.05
N LYS A 29 -6.69 -10.92 3.08
CA LYS A 29 -6.17 -11.55 4.29
C LYS A 29 -4.99 -10.79 4.89
N PHE A 30 -4.07 -10.32 4.04
CA PHE A 30 -2.92 -9.53 4.49
C PHE A 30 -3.36 -8.23 5.19
N ILE A 31 -4.21 -7.42 4.56
CA ILE A 31 -4.65 -6.14 5.16
C ILE A 31 -5.49 -6.35 6.42
N GLU A 32 -6.35 -7.39 6.44
CA GLU A 32 -7.15 -7.75 7.62
C GLU A 32 -6.24 -8.20 8.77
N MET A 33 -5.22 -9.01 8.50
CA MET A 33 -4.24 -9.43 9.52
C MET A 33 -3.48 -8.23 10.10
N VAL A 34 -3.06 -7.28 9.26
CA VAL A 34 -2.37 -6.06 9.70
C VAL A 34 -3.31 -5.21 10.57
N ALA A 35 -4.53 -4.95 10.09
CA ALA A 35 -5.55 -4.18 10.80
C ALA A 35 -5.85 -4.80 12.18
N ASN A 36 -6.14 -6.11 12.23
CA ASN A 36 -6.41 -6.84 13.46
C ASN A 36 -5.24 -6.79 14.45
N LYS A 37 -4.00 -6.95 13.97
CA LYS A 37 -2.80 -6.91 14.83
C LYS A 37 -2.57 -5.52 15.41
N LYS A 38 -2.94 -4.47 14.69
CA LYS A 38 -2.75 -3.07 15.08
C LYS A 38 -3.95 -2.46 15.81
N GLY A 39 -5.10 -3.14 15.81
CA GLY A 39 -6.35 -2.58 16.33
C GLY A 39 -6.89 -1.47 15.43
N TRP A 40 -6.66 -1.56 14.12
CA TRP A 40 -7.16 -0.60 13.14
C TRP A 40 -8.39 -1.15 12.42
N PHE A 41 -9.13 -0.24 11.80
CA PHE A 41 -10.22 -0.55 10.89
C PHE A 41 -9.78 -0.36 9.44
N LEU A 42 -10.43 -1.07 8.52
CA LEU A 42 -10.22 -0.87 7.09
C LEU A 42 -11.14 0.24 6.55
N HIS A 43 -10.82 0.76 5.37
CA HIS A 43 -11.68 1.71 4.67
C HIS A 43 -13.13 1.18 4.57
N PRO A 44 -14.15 1.98 4.95
CA PRO A 44 -15.53 1.50 5.07
C PRO A 44 -16.26 1.39 3.72
N ASP A 45 -15.84 2.13 2.70
CA ASP A 45 -16.35 1.97 1.33
C ASP A 45 -15.76 0.69 0.69
N PRO A 46 -16.59 -0.32 0.36
CA PRO A 46 -16.13 -1.56 -0.23
C PRO A 46 -15.57 -1.41 -1.65
N GLU A 47 -16.08 -0.46 -2.45
CA GLU A 47 -15.58 -0.22 -3.80
C GLU A 47 -14.18 0.40 -3.74
N PHE A 48 -14.00 1.39 -2.86
CA PHE A 48 -12.69 2.00 -2.63
C PHE A 48 -11.68 1.01 -2.04
N LEU A 49 -12.12 0.16 -1.10
CA LEU A 49 -11.29 -0.89 -0.52
C LEU A 49 -10.82 -1.89 -1.59
N ASP A 50 -11.69 -2.29 -2.52
CA ASP A 50 -11.33 -3.20 -3.61
C ASP A 50 -10.30 -2.57 -4.56
N MET A 51 -10.40 -1.27 -4.85
CA MET A 51 -9.39 -0.53 -5.62
C MET A 51 -8.02 -0.53 -4.93
N LEU A 52 -7.97 -0.35 -3.61
CA LEU A 52 -6.72 -0.42 -2.85
C LEU A 52 -6.12 -1.82 -2.85
N ILE A 53 -6.96 -2.85 -2.75
CA ILE A 53 -6.57 -4.27 -2.86
C ILE A 53 -5.94 -4.55 -4.23
N ASP A 54 -6.54 -4.04 -5.31
CA ASP A 54 -6.01 -4.20 -6.67
C ASP A 54 -4.65 -3.53 -6.86
N GLY A 55 -4.48 -2.33 -6.31
CA GLY A 55 -3.19 -1.63 -6.33
C GLY A 55 -2.11 -2.42 -5.59
N LEU A 56 -2.40 -2.87 -4.36
CA LEU A 56 -1.48 -3.68 -3.55
C LEU A 56 -1.12 -5.01 -4.22
N MET A 57 -2.12 -5.70 -4.79
CA MET A 57 -1.93 -6.94 -5.54
C MET A 57 -1.05 -6.70 -6.77
N THR A 58 -1.32 -5.63 -7.52
CA THR A 58 -0.55 -5.25 -8.70
C THR A 58 0.91 -4.97 -8.33
N ASN A 59 1.15 -4.17 -7.28
CA ASN A 59 2.49 -3.87 -6.81
C ASN A 59 3.23 -5.13 -6.33
N TYR A 60 2.55 -6.01 -5.58
CA TYR A 60 3.15 -7.29 -5.18
C TYR A 60 3.51 -8.14 -6.41
N ASN A 61 2.59 -8.30 -7.36
CA ASN A 61 2.81 -9.16 -8.53
C ASN A 61 3.85 -8.60 -9.50
N ARG A 62 4.16 -7.30 -9.40
CA ARG A 62 5.25 -6.66 -10.16
C ARG A 62 6.59 -6.71 -9.44
N HIS A 63 6.62 -6.40 -8.14
CA HIS A 63 7.85 -6.09 -7.41
C HIS A 63 8.21 -7.13 -6.33
N GLY A 64 7.28 -8.03 -6.00
CA GLY A 64 7.47 -9.07 -4.97
C GLY A 64 7.23 -8.61 -3.54
N TYR A 65 6.71 -7.40 -3.34
CA TYR A 65 6.34 -6.84 -2.03
C TYR A 65 5.11 -5.94 -2.12
N TYR A 66 4.39 -5.79 -1.01
CA TYR A 66 3.23 -4.92 -0.91
C TYR A 66 3.66 -3.45 -0.86
N GLY A 67 4.01 -2.85 -1.98
CA GLY A 67 4.24 -1.39 -2.08
C GLY A 67 2.94 -0.61 -1.99
N CYS A 68 2.97 0.56 -1.35
CA CYS A 68 1.81 1.45 -1.21
C CYS A 68 1.13 1.69 -2.57
N PRO A 69 -0.19 1.46 -2.71
CA PRO A 69 -0.88 1.59 -3.98
C PRO A 69 -1.06 3.05 -4.44
N CYS A 70 -0.85 4.01 -3.53
CA CYS A 70 -1.05 5.43 -3.77
C CYS A 70 0.26 6.22 -3.91
N ARG A 71 1.41 5.54 -3.89
CA ARG A 71 2.73 6.15 -4.10
C ARG A 71 3.45 5.42 -5.23
N LEU A 72 4.37 6.14 -5.88
CA LEU A 72 5.21 5.54 -6.91
C LEU A 72 6.16 4.52 -6.27
N ILE A 73 6.26 3.35 -6.89
CA ILE A 73 7.14 2.25 -6.51
C ILE A 73 8.20 2.14 -7.60
N GLU A 74 9.48 2.33 -7.23
CA GLU A 74 10.61 2.28 -8.16
C GLU A 74 10.95 0.83 -8.57
N GLY A 75 10.58 -0.13 -7.73
CA GLY A 75 10.88 -1.54 -7.92
C GLY A 75 12.20 -1.96 -7.30
N ASP A 76 12.88 -1.07 -6.60
CA ASP A 76 14.03 -1.37 -5.75
C ASP A 76 13.56 -1.37 -4.30
N LYS A 77 13.68 -2.52 -3.63
CA LYS A 77 13.18 -2.69 -2.26
C LYS A 77 13.90 -1.80 -1.24
N GLU A 78 15.15 -1.44 -1.47
CA GLU A 78 15.89 -0.55 -0.57
C GLU A 78 15.36 0.88 -0.70
N ILE A 79 15.14 1.34 -1.93
CA ILE A 79 14.57 2.66 -2.23
C ILE A 79 13.10 2.75 -1.78
N ASP A 80 12.32 1.70 -2.01
CA ASP A 80 10.89 1.64 -1.68
C ASP A 80 10.61 1.26 -0.21
N SER A 81 11.65 1.11 0.60
CA SER A 81 11.53 0.58 1.97
C SER A 81 10.59 1.40 2.85
N ASP A 82 10.49 2.71 2.62
CA ASP A 82 9.63 3.64 3.34
C ASP A 82 8.16 3.56 2.92
N VAL A 83 7.88 3.04 1.73
CA VAL A 83 6.53 2.92 1.13
C VAL A 83 6.01 1.49 1.10
N LEU A 84 6.65 0.54 1.77
CA LEU A 84 6.11 -0.81 1.99
C LEU A 84 4.88 -0.76 2.90
N CYS A 85 3.76 -1.36 2.52
CA CYS A 85 2.52 -1.34 3.30
C CYS A 85 2.63 -2.23 4.56
N PRO A 86 2.24 -1.74 5.77
CA PRO A 86 1.93 -0.34 6.09
C PRO A 86 3.20 0.53 6.11
N CYS A 87 3.17 1.65 5.38
CA CYS A 87 4.33 2.52 5.15
C CYS A 87 4.77 3.26 6.42
N ASN A 88 5.99 3.79 6.41
CA ASN A 88 6.55 4.55 7.54
C ASN A 88 5.69 5.77 7.93
N TYR A 89 4.91 6.29 6.99
CA TYR A 89 4.03 7.45 7.17
C TYR A 89 2.66 7.10 7.77
N CYS A 90 2.28 5.82 7.76
CA CYS A 90 0.93 5.37 8.16
C CYS A 90 0.56 5.80 9.59
N VAL A 91 1.48 5.61 10.54
CA VAL A 91 1.23 5.95 11.95
C VAL A 91 1.24 7.48 12.17
N PRO A 92 2.25 8.23 11.68
CA PRO A 92 2.20 9.70 11.75
C PRO A 92 0.94 10.31 11.10
N ASP A 93 0.47 9.76 9.98
CA ASP A 93 -0.78 10.18 9.34
C ASP A 93 -1.98 9.91 10.23
N GLN A 94 -2.06 8.71 10.82
CA GLN A 94 -3.13 8.34 11.75
C GLN A 94 -3.15 9.19 13.01
N GLU A 95 -1.99 9.56 13.57
CA GLU A 95 -1.90 10.39 14.76
C GLU A 95 -2.46 11.81 14.53
N GLU A 96 -2.31 12.35 13.32
CA GLU A 96 -2.76 13.71 12.98
C GLU A 96 -4.17 13.74 12.37
N PHE A 97 -4.49 12.78 11.50
CA PHE A 97 -5.70 12.79 10.68
C PHE A 97 -6.66 11.62 10.97
N GLY A 98 -6.23 10.64 11.75
CA GLY A 98 -7.04 9.47 12.10
C GLY A 98 -7.03 8.35 11.06
N HIS A 99 -6.37 8.54 9.91
CA HIS A 99 -6.18 7.52 8.87
C HIS A 99 -4.86 7.71 8.13
N CYS A 100 -4.40 6.67 7.41
CA CYS A 100 -3.22 6.78 6.57
C CYS A 100 -3.50 7.53 5.26
N TYR A 101 -2.45 7.99 4.56
CA TYR A 101 -2.56 8.72 3.29
C TYR A 101 -3.53 8.13 2.27
N CYS A 102 -3.52 6.80 2.09
CA CYS A 102 -4.40 6.13 1.15
C CYS A 102 -5.81 5.81 1.68
N GLY A 103 -6.11 6.15 2.93
CA GLY A 103 -7.37 5.82 3.61
C GLY A 103 -7.54 4.34 3.95
N LEU A 104 -6.54 3.47 3.70
CA LEU A 104 -6.69 2.02 3.92
C LEU A 104 -6.90 1.66 5.39
N TYR A 105 -6.13 2.24 6.30
CA TYR A 105 -6.14 1.93 7.72
C TYR A 105 -6.60 3.13 8.54
N LEU A 106 -7.65 2.93 9.32
CA LEU A 106 -8.27 3.94 10.18
C LEU A 106 -8.02 3.61 11.64
N THR A 107 -7.80 4.65 12.44
CA THR A 107 -7.85 4.55 13.90
C THR A 107 -9.28 4.20 14.35
N PRO A 108 -9.45 3.51 15.50
CA PRO A 108 -10.76 3.31 16.10
C PRO A 108 -11.53 4.62 16.27
N GLU A 109 -10.86 5.66 16.76
CA GLU A 109 -11.46 6.96 17.04
C GLU A 109 -12.00 7.62 15.76
N PHE A 110 -11.26 7.57 14.66
CA PHE A 110 -11.73 8.10 13.38
C PHE A 110 -12.89 7.26 12.82
N HIS A 111 -12.78 5.94 12.86
CA HIS A 111 -13.81 5.03 12.36
C HIS A 111 -15.15 5.24 13.08
N GLU A 112 -15.13 5.46 14.39
CA GLU A 112 -16.32 5.74 15.20
C GLU A 112 -17.04 7.04 14.82
N THR A 113 -16.35 8.01 14.21
CA THR A 113 -16.99 9.25 13.73
C THR A 113 -17.95 9.00 12.56
N GLY A 114 -17.83 7.87 11.87
CA GLY A 114 -18.60 7.55 10.66
C GLY A 114 -18.26 8.42 9.44
N LYS A 115 -17.22 9.27 9.53
CA LYS A 115 -16.73 10.07 8.42
C LYS A 115 -15.94 9.19 7.45
N MET A 116 -15.94 9.59 6.18
CA MET A 116 -15.05 9.02 5.17
C MET A 116 -13.67 9.67 5.25
N PRO A 117 -12.58 8.92 5.04
CA PRO A 117 -11.24 9.49 4.85
C PRO A 117 -11.21 10.52 3.74
N ASP A 118 -10.50 11.63 3.94
CA ASP A 118 -10.29 12.68 2.96
C ASP A 118 -8.82 12.78 2.53
N GLY A 119 -8.49 13.75 1.68
CA GLY A 119 -7.12 13.94 1.21
C GLY A 119 -6.26 14.61 2.27
N ILE A 120 -5.15 13.99 2.64
CA ILE A 120 -4.17 14.53 3.60
C ILE A 120 -2.86 14.90 2.89
N PRO A 121 -2.00 15.76 3.48
CA PRO A 121 -0.72 16.12 2.89
C PRO A 121 0.22 14.90 2.70
N GLU A 122 0.97 14.88 1.61
CA GLU A 122 2.02 13.87 1.40
C GLU A 122 3.21 14.15 2.32
N ARG A 123 3.58 13.17 3.14
CA ARG A 123 4.73 13.24 4.07
C ARG A 123 6.03 12.73 3.46
N ARG A 124 5.98 11.91 2.42
CA ARG A 124 7.17 11.44 1.71
C ARG A 124 7.84 12.65 1.04
N PRO A 125 9.09 13.00 1.39
CA PRO A 125 9.80 14.08 0.73
C PRO A 125 9.93 13.77 -0.76
N SER A 126 9.75 14.76 -1.64
CA SER A 126 10.07 14.54 -3.05
C SER A 126 11.59 14.53 -3.25
N GLU A 127 12.06 13.79 -4.26
CA GLU A 127 13.48 13.64 -4.59
C GLU A 127 14.19 14.99 -4.88
N GLU A 128 13.43 16.04 -5.19
CA GLU A 128 13.95 17.40 -5.40
C GLU A 128 14.48 18.06 -4.10
N TRP A 129 14.23 17.47 -2.93
CA TRP A 129 14.57 18.03 -1.62
C TRP A 129 15.47 17.13 -0.76
N ILE A 130 16.06 16.08 -1.35
CA ILE A 130 17.04 15.17 -0.72
C ILE A 130 18.39 15.33 -1.41
#